data_AF-A0A494J7G2-F1
#
_entry.id   AF-A0A494J7G2-F1
#
_cell.length_a   1.000
_cell.length_b   1.000
_cell.length_c   1.000
_cell.angle_alpha   90.00
_cell.angle_beta   90.00
_cell.angle_gamma   90.00
#
_symmetry.space_group_name_H-M   'P 1'
#
loop_
_entity.id
_entity.type
_entity.pdbx_description
1 polymer ?
#
loop_
_entity_poly.entity_id
_entity_poly.type
_entity_poly.pdbx_seq_one_letter_code
_entity_poly.pdbx_strand_id
1 'polypeptide(L)'
;MKEFLQNTYNRLLKDFQAILSIAYLFAVGIGMIFNYRKYSHFNINIFDYADITDFLIAPFADYRIFLFTFISVLILGAIYKLDSYIKEKHPKIYNIYSFQNYTSWFSSMYYNGISILLIIPFYIWLAAGVYGKFSQRKITKDQPLSFLYSDNTEEQAKLIGKTKTVLFLLKNDEVKVVQLSSIKSYKLQKEL
;
A
#
# COMPACT_ATOMS: atom_id res chain seq x y z
N MET A 1 -30.17 28.00 -18.24
CA MET A 1 -28.93 27.38 -18.81
C MET A 1 -27.74 27.49 -17.85
N LYS A 2 -27.40 28.67 -17.32
CA LYS A 2 -26.35 28.83 -16.29
C LYS A 2 -26.59 28.04 -15.00
N GLU A 3 -27.81 28.08 -14.46
CA GLU A 3 -28.17 27.30 -13.26
C GLU A 3 -28.10 25.78 -13.47
N PHE A 4 -28.47 25.29 -14.66
CA PHE A 4 -28.36 23.86 -14.99
C PHE A 4 -26.89 23.41 -15.09
N LEU A 5 -26.03 24.23 -15.71
CA LEU A 5 -24.59 23.98 -15.78
C LEU A 5 -23.94 24.03 -14.39
N GLN A 6 -24.33 24.99 -13.56
CA GLN A 6 -23.82 25.14 -12.19
C GLN A 6 -24.27 23.99 -11.28
N ASN A 7 -25.52 23.54 -11.39
CA ASN A 7 -26.03 22.37 -10.66
C ASN A 7 -25.34 21.08 -11.11
N THR A 8 -25.10 20.91 -12.42
CA THR A 8 -24.37 19.75 -12.94
C THR A 8 -22.92 19.74 -12.49
N TYR A 9 -22.25 20.89 -12.52
CA TYR A 9 -20.88 21.06 -12.05
C TYR A 9 -20.74 20.77 -10.55
N ASN A 10 -21.62 21.34 -9.73
CA ASN A 10 -21.61 21.11 -8.28
C ASN A 10 -21.84 19.63 -7.93
N ARG A 11 -22.70 18.95 -8.69
CA ARG A 11 -22.95 17.51 -8.53
C ARG A 11 -21.72 16.69 -8.91
N LEU A 12 -21.11 16.98 -10.07
CA LEU A 12 -19.86 16.33 -10.49
C LEU A 12 -18.72 16.53 -9.50
N LEU A 13 -18.56 17.74 -8.95
CA LEU A 13 -17.57 18.02 -7.90
C LEU A 13 -17.82 17.21 -6.63
N LYS A 14 -19.07 17.11 -6.20
CA LYS A 14 -19.44 16.34 -5.01
C LYS A 14 -19.17 14.85 -5.20
N ASP A 15 -19.53 14.32 -6.36
CA ASP A 15 -19.27 12.92 -6.72
C ASP A 15 -17.76 12.64 -6.81
N PHE A 16 -17.00 13.56 -7.40
CA PHE A 16 -15.54 13.48 -7.47
C PHE A 16 -14.88 13.52 -6.09
N GLN A 17 -15.33 14.42 -5.20
CA GLN A 17 -14.81 14.50 -3.82
C GLN A 17 -15.10 13.21 -3.03
N ALA A 18 -16.29 12.65 -3.18
CA ALA A 18 -16.64 11.37 -2.55
C ALA A 18 -15.74 10.24 -3.04
N ILE A 19 -15.53 10.14 -4.36
CA ILE A 19 -14.63 9.15 -4.97
C ILE A 19 -13.20 9.32 -4.45
N LEU A 20 -12.68 10.56 -4.40
CA LEU A 20 -11.34 10.83 -3.87
C LEU A 20 -11.20 10.41 -2.41
N SER A 21 -12.22 10.65 -1.59
CA SER A 21 -12.21 10.29 -0.18
C SER A 21 -12.16 8.77 0.02
N ILE A 22 -12.98 8.03 -0.74
CA ILE A 22 -12.96 6.56 -0.72
C ILE A 22 -11.62 6.03 -1.24
N ALA A 23 -11.10 6.58 -2.33
CA ALA A 23 -9.81 6.19 -2.90
C ALA A 23 -8.66 6.43 -1.92
N TYR A 24 -8.68 7.56 -1.19
CA TYR A 24 -7.71 7.85 -0.15
C TYR A 24 -7.76 6.82 0.98
N LEU A 25 -8.94 6.50 1.52
CA LEU A 25 -9.09 5.47 2.56
C LEU A 25 -8.58 4.10 2.10
N PHE A 26 -8.86 3.74 0.84
CA PHE A 26 -8.37 2.50 0.27
C PHE A 26 -6.84 2.50 0.13
N ALA A 27 -6.25 3.60 -0.33
CA ALA A 27 -4.80 3.78 -0.39
C ALA A 27 -4.16 3.68 1.00
N VAL A 28 -4.75 4.31 2.02
CA VAL A 28 -4.30 4.20 3.42
C VAL A 28 -4.29 2.74 3.85
N GLY A 29 -5.38 2.00 3.65
CA GLY A 29 -5.45 0.57 3.98
C GLY A 29 -4.37 -0.26 3.28
N ILE A 30 -4.12 -0.03 2.00
CA ILE A 30 -3.03 -0.69 1.25
C ILE A 30 -1.67 -0.32 1.88
N GLY A 31 -1.42 0.96 2.14
CA GLY A 31 -0.19 1.44 2.77
C GLY A 31 0.05 0.80 4.13
N MET A 32 -0.99 0.64 4.94
CA MET A 32 -0.93 -0.07 6.23
C MET A 32 -0.49 -1.52 6.05
N ILE A 33 -1.11 -2.27 5.13
CA ILE A 33 -0.77 -3.68 4.87
C ILE A 33 0.69 -3.80 4.38
N PHE A 34 1.12 -2.92 3.47
CA PHE A 34 2.48 -2.92 2.94
C PHE A 34 3.53 -2.61 4.02
N ASN A 35 3.27 -1.59 4.86
CA ASN A 35 4.15 -1.27 5.98
C ASN A 35 4.17 -2.40 7.00
N TYR A 36 3.02 -2.94 7.40
CA TYR A 36 2.95 -4.09 8.29
C TYR A 36 3.81 -5.25 7.78
N ARG A 37 3.66 -5.63 6.51
CA ARG A 37 4.46 -6.70 5.89
C ARG A 37 5.95 -6.35 5.89
N LYS A 38 6.34 -5.12 5.53
CA LYS A 38 7.73 -4.65 5.59
C LYS A 38 8.33 -4.81 6.99
N TYR A 39 7.67 -4.31 8.03
CA TYR A 39 8.20 -4.35 9.40
C TYR A 39 8.14 -5.77 10.01
N SER A 40 7.14 -6.58 9.67
CA SER A 40 7.03 -7.97 10.13
C SER A 40 8.21 -8.85 9.70
N HIS A 41 8.83 -8.55 8.55
CA HIS A 41 10.04 -9.25 8.10
C HIS A 41 11.26 -9.02 9.01
N PHE A 42 11.23 -7.97 9.83
CA PHE A 42 12.22 -7.66 10.86
C PHE A 42 11.73 -8.04 12.27
N ASN A 43 10.66 -8.82 12.40
CA ASN A 43 10.01 -9.13 13.68
C ASN A 43 9.53 -7.87 14.43
N ILE A 44 9.23 -6.79 13.72
CA ILE A 44 8.67 -5.56 14.28
C ILE A 44 7.16 -5.56 14.03
N ASN A 45 6.38 -5.46 15.10
CA ASN A 45 4.97 -5.13 14.99
C ASN A 45 4.81 -3.60 14.97
N ILE A 46 4.64 -3.02 13.78
CA ILE A 46 4.59 -1.57 13.60
C ILE A 46 3.42 -0.90 14.35
N PHE A 47 2.34 -1.65 14.62
CA PHE A 47 1.18 -1.13 15.34
C PHE A 47 1.48 -0.76 16.79
N ASP A 48 2.53 -1.32 17.40
CA ASP A 48 2.92 -1.01 18.78
C ASP A 48 3.66 0.34 18.89
N TYR A 49 4.06 0.93 17.76
CA TYR A 49 4.93 2.11 17.71
C TYR A 49 4.40 3.27 16.87
N ALA A 50 3.39 3.02 16.03
CA ALA A 50 2.88 3.98 15.06
C ALA A 50 1.58 4.64 15.56
N ASP A 51 1.50 5.96 15.40
CA ASP A 51 0.27 6.71 15.64
C ASP A 51 -0.67 6.60 14.42
N ILE A 52 -1.94 6.94 14.60
CA ILE A 52 -2.94 7.01 13.51
C ILE A 52 -2.41 7.87 12.34
N THR A 53 -1.71 8.96 12.65
CA THR A 53 -1.15 9.86 11.62
C THR A 53 -0.07 9.20 10.77
N ASP A 54 0.73 8.30 11.33
CA ASP A 54 1.77 7.57 10.58
C ASP A 54 1.13 6.66 9.51
N PHE A 55 -0.06 6.12 9.79
CA PHE A 55 -0.81 5.32 8.83
C PHE A 55 -1.51 6.15 7.76
N LEU A 56 -2.04 7.32 8.11
CA LEU A 56 -2.69 8.22 7.15
C LEU A 56 -1.76 8.70 6.03
N ILE A 57 -0.45 8.77 6.31
CA ILE A 57 0.58 9.15 5.32
C ILE A 57 1.29 7.94 4.70
N ALA A 58 1.07 6.72 5.23
CA ALA A 58 1.74 5.50 4.80
C ALA A 58 1.78 5.27 3.27
N PRO A 59 0.67 5.42 2.51
CA PRO A 59 0.71 5.20 1.07
C PRO A 59 1.58 6.20 0.31
N PHE A 60 1.85 7.36 0.90
CA PHE A 60 2.68 8.42 0.31
C PHE A 60 4.12 8.42 0.85
N ALA A 61 4.39 7.71 1.94
CA ALA A 61 5.71 7.62 2.55
C ALA A 61 6.71 6.83 1.68
N ASP A 62 6.23 5.88 0.87
CA ASP A 62 7.04 5.19 -0.14
C ASP A 62 6.37 5.30 -1.52
N TYR A 63 7.04 5.97 -2.45
CA TYR A 63 6.56 6.17 -3.82
C TYR A 63 6.22 4.85 -4.54
N ARG A 64 6.82 3.72 -4.14
CA ARG A 64 6.56 2.41 -4.74
C ARG A 64 5.19 1.88 -4.33
N ILE A 65 4.78 2.11 -3.08
CA ILE A 65 3.44 1.76 -2.59
C ILE A 65 2.40 2.60 -3.33
N PHE A 66 2.65 3.90 -3.46
CA PHE A 66 1.82 4.81 -4.24
C PHE A 66 1.69 4.35 -5.70
N LEU A 67 2.80 4.08 -6.37
CA LEU A 67 2.83 3.65 -7.76
C LEU A 67 2.13 2.31 -7.96
N PHE A 68 2.35 1.35 -7.06
CA PHE A 68 1.64 0.06 -7.06
C PHE A 68 0.12 0.26 -6.94
N THR A 69 -0.31 1.12 -6.01
CA THR A 69 -1.73 1.43 -5.80
C THR A 69 -2.34 2.06 -7.05
N PHE A 70 -1.66 3.05 -7.63
CA PHE A 70 -2.09 3.75 -8.83
C PHE A 70 -2.20 2.81 -10.03
N ILE A 71 -1.17 2.00 -10.29
CA ILE A 71 -1.16 1.01 -11.38
C ILE A 71 -2.25 -0.03 -11.18
N SER A 72 -2.45 -0.51 -9.95
CA SER A 72 -3.50 -1.51 -9.66
C SER A 72 -4.90 -0.97 -9.98
N VAL A 73 -5.18 0.30 -9.66
CA VAL A 73 -6.44 0.95 -10.05
C VAL A 73 -6.60 1.04 -11.56
N LEU A 74 -5.53 1.41 -12.29
CA LEU A 74 -5.56 1.44 -13.76
C LEU A 74 -5.81 0.06 -14.37
N ILE A 75 -5.17 -0.98 -13.84
CA ILE A 75 -5.36 -2.37 -14.29
C ILE A 75 -6.81 -2.81 -14.03
N LEU A 76 -7.37 -2.54 -12.85
CA LEU A 76 -8.76 -2.86 -12.55
C LEU A 76 -9.72 -2.14 -13.51
N GLY A 77 -9.47 -0.86 -13.81
CA GLY A 77 -10.25 -0.12 -14.80
C GLY A 77 -10.14 -0.71 -16.21
N ALA A 78 -8.96 -1.15 -16.62
CA ALA A 78 -8.72 -1.82 -17.89
C ALA A 78 -9.42 -3.19 -17.96
N ILE A 79 -9.35 -3.99 -16.90
CA ILE A 79 -10.06 -5.28 -16.79
C ILE A 79 -11.57 -5.06 -16.90
N TYR A 80 -12.12 -4.08 -16.19
CA TYR A 80 -13.56 -3.77 -16.25
C TYR A 80 -14.02 -3.37 -17.66
N LYS A 81 -13.22 -2.52 -18.34
CA LYS A 81 -13.52 -2.10 -19.72
C LYS A 81 -13.40 -3.28 -20.70
N LEU A 82 -12.41 -4.14 -20.51
CA LEU A 82 -12.22 -5.35 -21.32
C LEU A 82 -13.38 -6.33 -21.12
N ASP A 83 -13.82 -6.56 -19.87
CA ASP A 83 -14.97 -7.40 -19.55
C ASP A 83 -16.24 -6.90 -20.24
N SER A 84 -16.49 -5.60 -20.14
CA SER A 84 -17.63 -4.94 -20.81
C SER A 84 -17.58 -5.10 -22.33
N TYR A 85 -16.39 -4.93 -22.94
CA TYR A 85 -16.17 -5.09 -24.37
C TYR A 85 -16.40 -6.53 -24.85
N ILE A 86 -15.89 -7.52 -24.12
CA ILE A 86 -16.06 -8.95 -24.44
C ILE A 86 -17.54 -9.33 -24.34
N LYS A 87 -18.24 -8.83 -23.32
CA LYS A 87 -19.68 -9.05 -23.13
C LYS A 87 -20.50 -8.52 -24.30
N GLU A 88 -20.15 -7.34 -24.82
CA GLU A 88 -20.86 -6.70 -25.93
C GLU A 88 -20.55 -7.35 -27.29
N LYS A 89 -19.27 -7.59 -27.60
CA LYS A 89 -18.86 -8.06 -28.94
C LYS A 89 -18.79 -9.57 -29.11
N HIS A 90 -18.52 -10.32 -28.04
CA HIS A 90 -18.35 -11.76 -28.09
C HIS A 90 -19.15 -12.47 -27.00
N PRO A 91 -20.50 -12.37 -27.01
CA PRO A 91 -21.35 -12.91 -25.94
C PRO A 91 -21.24 -14.44 -25.80
N LYS A 92 -20.97 -15.16 -26.90
CA LYS A 92 -20.74 -16.61 -26.87
C LYS A 92 -19.48 -17.00 -26.10
N ILE A 93 -18.41 -16.20 -26.20
CA ILE A 93 -17.15 -16.41 -25.48
C ILE A 93 -17.34 -16.04 -24.02
N TYR A 94 -18.01 -14.90 -23.76
CA TYR A 94 -18.34 -14.46 -22.41
C TYR A 94 -19.11 -15.52 -21.61
N ASN A 95 -20.08 -16.20 -22.23
CA ASN A 95 -20.85 -17.26 -21.58
C ASN A 95 -20.09 -18.57 -21.28
N ILE A 96 -18.92 -18.78 -21.90
CA ILE A 96 -18.06 -19.94 -21.62
C ILE A 96 -17.18 -19.64 -20.40
N TYR A 97 -16.67 -18.41 -20.30
CA TYR A 97 -15.85 -17.95 -19.18
C TYR A 97 -16.68 -17.54 -17.96
N SER A 98 -17.93 -17.12 -18.16
CA SER A 98 -18.84 -16.88 -17.06
C SER A 98 -19.21 -18.25 -16.45
N PHE A 99 -18.93 -18.42 -15.15
CA PHE A 99 -19.32 -19.63 -14.40
C PHE A 99 -20.85 -19.80 -14.26
N GLN A 100 -21.62 -19.01 -14.98
CA GLN A 100 -23.06 -18.88 -14.89
C GLN A 100 -23.79 -20.18 -15.30
N ASN A 101 -23.17 -21.02 -16.12
CA ASN A 101 -23.75 -22.26 -16.64
C ASN A 101 -23.33 -23.55 -15.92
N TYR A 102 -22.35 -23.50 -14.99
CA TYR A 102 -21.75 -24.73 -14.45
C TYR A 102 -22.39 -25.24 -13.15
N THR A 103 -23.00 -24.38 -12.32
CA THR A 103 -23.81 -24.83 -11.17
C THR A 103 -24.93 -23.84 -10.84
N SER A 104 -26.11 -24.34 -10.48
CA SER A 104 -27.29 -23.53 -10.10
C SER A 104 -27.09 -22.70 -8.82
N TRP A 105 -26.07 -23.03 -8.02
CA TRP A 105 -25.66 -22.28 -6.84
C TRP A 105 -24.72 -21.11 -7.18
N PHE A 106 -24.02 -21.17 -8.32
CA PHE A 106 -23.13 -20.11 -8.84
C PHE A 106 -23.81 -19.13 -9.83
N SER A 107 -24.99 -19.45 -10.34
CA SER A 107 -25.67 -18.64 -11.36
C SER A 107 -26.24 -17.31 -10.85
N SER A 108 -26.34 -17.16 -9.52
CA SER A 108 -26.85 -15.94 -8.90
C SER A 108 -25.73 -14.90 -8.80
N MET A 109 -26.04 -13.69 -9.27
CA MET A 109 -25.22 -12.47 -9.35
C MET A 109 -24.35 -12.16 -8.10
N TYR A 110 -24.65 -12.80 -6.96
CA TYR A 110 -23.90 -12.78 -5.71
C TYR A 110 -22.45 -13.31 -5.83
N TYR A 111 -22.16 -14.32 -6.65
CA TYR A 111 -20.82 -14.95 -6.63
C TYR A 111 -19.73 -14.15 -7.39
N ASN A 112 -20.09 -13.40 -8.44
CA ASN A 112 -19.13 -12.54 -9.14
C ASN A 112 -18.66 -11.38 -8.25
N GLY A 113 -19.56 -10.81 -7.43
CA GLY A 113 -19.19 -9.76 -6.47
C GLY A 113 -18.35 -10.29 -5.30
N ILE A 114 -18.73 -11.43 -4.72
CA ILE A 114 -18.05 -12.03 -3.56
C ILE A 114 -16.66 -12.56 -3.94
N SER A 115 -16.51 -13.20 -5.10
CA SER A 115 -15.19 -13.67 -5.57
C SER A 115 -14.23 -12.49 -5.82
N ILE A 116 -14.69 -11.40 -6.45
CA ILE A 116 -13.89 -10.18 -6.63
C ILE A 116 -13.52 -9.55 -5.28
N LEU A 117 -14.46 -9.51 -4.32
CA LEU A 117 -14.23 -9.01 -2.96
C LEU A 117 -13.17 -9.80 -2.18
N LEU A 118 -12.99 -11.09 -2.46
CA LEU A 118 -11.96 -11.92 -1.83
C LEU A 118 -10.63 -11.89 -2.59
N ILE A 119 -10.67 -11.80 -3.92
CA ILE A 119 -9.47 -11.76 -4.77
C ILE A 119 -8.66 -10.50 -4.54
N ILE A 120 -9.30 -9.33 -4.41
CA ILE A 120 -8.60 -8.04 -4.27
C ILE A 120 -7.75 -7.99 -2.99
N PRO A 121 -8.29 -8.26 -1.79
CA PRO A 121 -7.49 -8.30 -0.56
C PRO A 121 -6.37 -9.34 -0.62
N PHE A 122 -6.65 -10.52 -1.20
CA PHE A 122 -5.64 -11.57 -1.34
C PHE A 122 -4.49 -11.15 -2.27
N TYR A 123 -4.80 -10.52 -3.41
CA TYR A 123 -3.82 -9.94 -4.32
C TYR A 123 -2.95 -8.88 -3.61
N ILE A 124 -3.58 -7.95 -2.89
CA ILE A 124 -2.88 -6.91 -2.12
C ILE A 124 -1.96 -7.55 -1.08
N TRP A 125 -2.43 -8.58 -0.37
CA TRP A 125 -1.64 -9.31 0.62
C TRP A 125 -0.40 -9.98 0.03
N LEU A 126 -0.55 -10.66 -1.12
CA LEU A 126 0.57 -11.26 -1.84
C LEU A 126 1.59 -10.21 -2.28
N ALA A 127 1.12 -9.12 -2.89
CA ALA A 127 1.98 -8.02 -3.31
C ALA A 127 2.74 -7.38 -2.14
N ALA A 128 2.07 -7.16 -1.02
CA ALA A 128 2.68 -6.67 0.21
C ALA A 128 3.74 -7.63 0.76
N GLY A 129 3.52 -8.95 0.65
CA GLY A 129 4.51 -9.97 0.99
C GLY A 129 5.77 -9.90 0.12
N VAL A 130 5.62 -9.72 -1.19
CA VAL A 130 6.75 -9.52 -2.12
C VAL A 130 7.50 -8.23 -1.80
N TYR A 131 6.78 -7.14 -1.58
CA TYR A 131 7.33 -5.84 -1.20
C TYR A 131 8.12 -5.91 0.11
N GLY A 132 7.60 -6.61 1.13
CA GLY A 132 8.27 -6.80 2.41
C GLY A 132 9.61 -7.53 2.26
N LYS A 133 9.64 -8.65 1.52
CA LYS A 133 10.87 -9.40 1.21
C LYS A 133 11.88 -8.55 0.44
N PHE A 134 11.42 -7.80 -0.56
CA PHE A 134 12.29 -6.92 -1.34
C PHE A 134 12.88 -5.82 -0.47
N SER A 135 12.06 -5.18 0.36
CA SER A 135 12.49 -4.12 1.27
C SER A 135 13.51 -4.64 2.28
N GLN A 136 13.29 -5.82 2.86
CA GLN A 136 14.25 -6.46 3.76
C GLN A 136 15.60 -6.67 3.09
N ARG A 137 15.61 -7.31 1.92
CA ARG A 137 16.86 -7.56 1.16
C ARG A 137 17.60 -6.28 0.82
N LYS A 138 16.88 -5.21 0.46
CA LYS A 138 17.48 -3.90 0.19
C LYS A 138 18.15 -3.33 1.44
N ILE A 139 17.41 -3.22 2.54
CA ILE A 139 17.90 -2.66 3.81
C ILE A 139 19.08 -3.48 4.35
N THR A 140 19.06 -4.81 4.26
CA THR A 140 20.17 -5.67 4.70
C THR A 140 21.42 -5.49 3.83
N LYS A 141 21.28 -5.10 2.56
CA LYS A 141 22.41 -4.83 1.65
C LYS A 141 22.90 -3.38 1.69
N ASP A 142 22.06 -2.45 2.15
CA ASP A 142 22.41 -1.04 2.25
C ASP A 142 23.60 -0.85 3.21
N GLN A 143 24.40 0.18 2.94
CA GLN A 143 25.53 0.55 3.79
C GLN A 143 25.03 1.03 5.16
N PRO A 144 25.71 0.67 6.26
CA PRO A 144 25.33 1.14 7.59
C PRO A 144 25.52 2.66 7.69
N LEU A 145 24.59 3.33 8.36
CA LEU A 145 24.64 4.75 8.65
C LEU A 145 25.20 4.96 10.05
N SER A 146 25.94 6.05 10.24
CA SER A 146 26.46 6.45 11.54
C SER A 146 25.46 7.35 12.26
N PHE A 147 24.99 6.93 13.44
CA PHE A 147 24.05 7.66 14.28
C PHE A 147 24.78 8.23 15.50
N LEU A 148 24.65 9.54 15.72
CA LEU A 148 25.17 10.23 16.90
C LEU A 148 24.03 10.43 17.90
N TYR A 149 24.17 9.84 19.08
CA TYR A 149 23.20 9.93 20.17
C TYR A 149 23.42 11.16 21.05
N SER A 150 22.42 11.47 21.88
CA SER A 150 22.44 12.63 22.79
C SER A 150 23.57 12.59 23.83
N ASP A 151 24.03 11.40 24.19
CA ASP A 151 25.19 11.14 25.06
C ASP A 151 26.54 11.24 24.33
N ASN A 152 26.53 11.67 23.06
CA ASN A 152 27.68 11.72 22.15
C ASN A 152 28.26 10.34 21.79
N THR A 153 27.54 9.25 22.04
CA THR A 153 27.93 7.94 21.51
C THR A 153 27.60 7.85 20.02
N GLU A 154 28.50 7.26 19.24
CA GLU A 154 28.32 7.04 17.81
C GLU A 154 28.16 5.54 17.54
N GLU A 155 27.12 5.17 16.80
CA GLU A 155 26.82 3.78 16.47
C GLU A 155 26.51 3.63 14.98
N GLN A 156 27.08 2.60 14.35
CA GLN A 156 26.77 2.25 12.98
C GLN A 156 25.66 1.20 12.93
N ALA A 157 24.58 1.51 12.23
CA ALA A 157 23.45 0.61 12.04
C ALA A 157 22.74 0.89 10.71
N LYS A 158 21.96 -0.08 10.20
CA LYS A 158 21.17 0.08 8.97
C LYS A 158 19.77 0.57 9.33
N LEU A 159 19.26 1.55 8.59
CA LEU A 159 17.94 2.14 8.84
C LEU A 159 16.84 1.26 8.24
N ILE A 160 15.98 0.68 9.08
CA ILE A 160 14.79 -0.06 8.63
C ILE A 160 13.65 0.90 8.27
N GLY A 161 13.43 1.89 9.13
CA GLY A 161 12.36 2.86 9.01
C GLY A 161 12.20 3.69 10.28
N LYS A 162 11.17 4.53 10.29
CA LYS A 162 10.85 5.41 11.41
C LYS A 162 9.34 5.61 11.53
N THR A 163 8.89 5.89 12.74
CA THR A 163 7.61 6.54 13.02
C THR A 163 7.87 7.98 13.45
N LYS A 164 6.83 8.68 13.90
CA LYS A 164 6.96 10.02 14.48
C LYS A 164 7.85 10.06 15.73
N THR A 165 7.89 8.98 16.51
CA THR A 165 8.53 8.93 17.84
C THR A 165 9.75 8.02 17.90
N VAL A 166 9.85 7.04 16.99
CA VAL A 166 10.81 5.94 17.08
C VAL A 166 11.53 5.70 15.76
N LEU A 167 12.79 5.30 15.86
CA LEU A 167 13.64 4.82 14.78
C LEU A 167 13.93 3.33 14.95
N PHE A 168 13.81 2.58 13.86
CA PHE A 168 14.13 1.15 13.80
C PHE A 168 15.45 0.95 13.09
N LEU A 169 16.42 0.39 13.81
CA LEU A 169 17.78 0.18 13.34
C LEU A 169 18.09 -1.32 13.32
N LEU A 170 18.82 -1.78 12.31
CA LEU A 170 19.33 -3.14 12.22
C LEU A 170 20.84 -3.14 12.47
N LYS A 171 21.28 -3.90 13.47
CA LYS A 171 22.70 -4.08 13.81
C LYS A 171 22.96 -5.54 14.13
N ASN A 172 23.92 -6.16 13.45
CA ASN A 172 24.30 -7.57 13.68
C ASN A 172 23.09 -8.53 13.69
N ASP A 173 22.16 -8.33 12.75
CA ASP A 173 20.88 -9.06 12.65
C ASP A 173 19.90 -8.88 13.83
N GLU A 174 20.21 -8.00 14.78
CA GLU A 174 19.30 -7.57 15.83
C GLU A 174 18.63 -6.24 15.47
N VAL A 175 17.35 -6.14 15.82
CA VAL A 175 16.58 -4.90 15.67
C VAL A 175 16.68 -4.09 16.96
N LYS A 176 17.23 -2.88 16.84
CA LYS A 176 17.27 -1.89 17.91
C LYS A 176 16.21 -0.83 17.67
N VAL A 177 15.38 -0.63 18.68
CA VAL A 177 14.34 0.39 18.71
C VAL A 177 14.86 1.57 19.52
N VAL A 178 14.98 2.74 18.91
CA VAL A 178 15.51 3.94 19.58
C VAL A 178 14.53 5.10 19.46
N GLN A 179 14.37 5.87 20.53
CA GLN A 179 13.56 7.08 20.48
C GLN A 179 14.21 8.11 19.56
N LEU A 180 13.41 8.74 18.70
CA LEU A 180 13.87 9.75 17.74
C LEU A 180 14.49 10.95 18.46
N SER A 181 13.97 11.32 19.64
CA SER A 181 14.50 12.38 20.51
C SER A 181 15.91 12.11 21.05
N SER A 182 16.35 10.86 21.07
CA SER A 182 17.69 10.47 21.55
C SER A 182 18.78 10.61 20.48
N ILE A 183 18.43 10.87 19.22
CA ILE A 183 19.37 10.97 18.11
C ILE A 183 19.61 12.46 17.79
N LYS A 184 20.86 12.90 17.90
CA LYS A 184 21.28 14.26 17.57
C LYS A 184 21.41 14.45 16.05
N SER A 185 22.08 13.52 15.38
CA SER A 185 22.29 13.57 13.93
C SER A 185 22.65 12.18 13.38
N TYR A 186 22.55 12.02 12.06
CA TYR A 186 23.08 10.87 11.35
C TYR A 186 23.89 11.33 10.14
N LYS A 187 25.00 10.64 9.86
CA LYS A 187 25.87 10.94 8.71
C LYS A 187 25.55 9.98 7.58
N LEU A 188 25.31 10.55 6.39
CA LEU A 188 25.30 9.78 5.15
C LEU A 188 26.76 9.50 4.78
N GLN A 189 27.16 8.23 4.71
CA GLN A 189 28.43 7.88 4.09
C GLN A 189 28.31 8.24 2.61
N LYS A 190 29.11 9.23 2.17
CA LYS A 190 29.34 9.43 0.74
C LYS A 190 30.10 8.21 0.24
N GLU A 191 29.52 7.50 -0.72
CA GLU A 191 30.31 6.60 -1.56
C GLU A 191 31.41 7.45 -2.21
N LEU A 192 32.66 7.07 -1.95
CA LEU A 192 33.87 7.62 -2.56
C LEU A 192 34.04 7.07 -3.97
#